data_AF-A0A816VR92-F1
#
_entry.id   AF-A0A816VR92-F1
#
_cell.length_a   1.000
_cell.length_b   1.000
_cell.length_c   1.000
_cell.angle_alpha   90.00
_cell.angle_beta   90.00
_cell.angle_gamma   90.00
#
_symmetry.space_group_name_H-M   'P 1'
#
loop_
_entity.id
_entity.type
_entity.pdbx_description
1 polymer ?
#
loop_
_entity_poly.entity_id
_entity_poly.type
_entity_poly.pdbx_seq_one_letter_code
_entity_poly.pdbx_strand_id
1 'polypeptide(L)'
;MKYFHLFVLISLVYTGQNVPLNKSIWVVSNLTSSNFSYPTFLNRSARSCRPDPEPPDICEYTPCAGPAPPPPSHASTIFSFFSWIMDMLNCAPCFSADGLVQIAFSGGFKRIDQLKSGDHVLVTTGTPLNQIVESEIMMISHSSPDIAALFIIIETETGEKISLSGRHLIPISSSRDVQTVPSFIYAEHVTTNDYVYIRSTAVNGIALVKVRSLRTEVKMGFYSPITKDGTIIVNNVSLFRFW
;
A
#
# COMPACT_ATOMS: atom_id res chain seq x y z
N MET A 1 43.46 -31.92 13.65
CA MET A 1 42.52 -33.07 13.57
C MET A 1 41.92 -33.07 12.18
N LYS A 2 42.45 -33.91 11.28
CA LYS A 2 41.82 -35.08 10.61
C LYS A 2 40.71 -34.74 9.59
N TYR A 3 41.09 -34.88 8.31
CA TYR A 3 40.38 -35.38 7.09
C TYR A 3 38.85 -35.46 7.07
N PHE A 4 38.22 -35.08 5.94
CA PHE A 4 37.57 -36.02 4.99
C PHE A 4 37.14 -35.34 3.68
N HIS A 5 37.37 -36.04 2.56
CA HIS A 5 36.96 -35.72 1.19
C HIS A 5 35.47 -36.05 0.94
N LEU A 6 34.83 -35.37 -0.03
CA LEU A 6 33.96 -36.05 -1.00
C LEU A 6 33.84 -35.26 -2.33
N PHE A 7 34.17 -35.94 -3.43
CA PHE A 7 34.00 -35.56 -4.84
C PHE A 7 32.91 -36.44 -5.44
N VAL A 8 32.01 -35.91 -6.30
CA VAL A 8 31.37 -36.58 -7.47
C VAL A 8 30.86 -35.45 -8.41
N LEU A 9 31.45 -35.11 -9.58
CA LEU A 9 31.48 -35.71 -10.94
C LEU A 9 30.11 -35.75 -11.68
N ILE A 10 29.88 -34.99 -12.77
CA ILE A 10 29.80 -35.38 -14.23
C ILE A 10 28.66 -34.53 -14.85
N SER A 11 28.59 -34.01 -16.09
CA SER A 11 29.44 -33.91 -17.29
C SER A 11 28.75 -33.04 -18.36
N LEU A 12 29.56 -32.41 -19.24
CA LEU A 12 29.37 -32.11 -20.70
C LEU A 12 28.09 -31.36 -21.18
N VAL A 13 28.18 -30.37 -22.09
CA VAL A 13 28.32 -30.55 -23.55
C VAL A 13 28.50 -29.17 -24.27
N TYR A 14 29.44 -29.10 -25.24
CA TYR A 14 29.56 -28.27 -26.48
C TYR A 14 29.29 -26.75 -26.45
N THR A 15 29.93 -25.83 -27.20
CA THR A 15 30.91 -25.76 -28.31
C THR A 15 31.33 -24.28 -28.34
N GLY A 16 32.60 -23.89 -28.48
CA GLY A 16 33.38 -23.99 -29.70
C GLY A 16 33.11 -22.84 -30.68
N GLN A 17 33.46 -21.59 -30.35
CA GLN A 17 33.78 -20.56 -31.35
C GLN A 17 34.93 -19.65 -30.89
N ASN A 18 35.90 -19.51 -31.78
CA ASN A 18 37.14 -18.75 -31.66
C ASN A 18 36.89 -17.24 -31.80
N VAL A 19 37.44 -16.42 -30.88
CA VAL A 19 37.78 -15.01 -31.15
C VAL A 19 39.12 -14.70 -30.45
N PRO A 20 40.10 -14.10 -31.14
CA PRO A 20 41.49 -14.04 -30.67
C PRO A 20 41.77 -12.94 -29.64
N LEU A 21 42.75 -13.26 -28.79
CA LEU A 21 43.41 -12.41 -27.79
C LEU A 21 44.11 -11.19 -28.41
N ASN A 22 43.90 -9.99 -27.87
CA ASN A 22 44.97 -9.00 -27.78
C ASN A 22 44.79 -8.03 -26.60
N LYS A 23 45.86 -7.93 -25.81
CA LYS A 23 46.24 -6.91 -24.81
C LYS A 23 45.55 -6.88 -23.44
N SER A 24 46.25 -7.56 -22.53
CA SER A 24 46.37 -7.34 -21.09
C SER A 24 46.79 -5.91 -20.69
N ILE A 25 46.13 -5.35 -19.68
CA ILE A 25 46.72 -4.42 -18.70
C ILE A 25 46.30 -4.91 -17.31
N TRP A 26 47.29 -5.18 -16.45
CA TRP A 26 47.13 -5.48 -15.03
C TRP A 26 47.19 -4.19 -14.22
N VAL A 27 46.24 -3.95 -13.30
CA VAL A 27 46.54 -3.35 -11.99
C VAL A 27 45.56 -3.92 -10.97
N VAL A 28 46.12 -4.46 -9.89
CA VAL A 28 45.45 -4.88 -8.66
C VAL A 28 45.34 -3.66 -7.74
N SER A 29 44.17 -3.38 -7.17
CA SER A 29 44.11 -2.76 -5.84
C SER A 29 42.77 -3.03 -5.14
N ASN A 30 42.95 -3.46 -3.91
CA ASN A 30 41.98 -3.72 -2.86
C ASN A 30 41.39 -2.40 -2.29
N LEU A 31 40.29 -2.56 -1.55
CA LEU A 31 39.73 -1.70 -0.49
C LEU A 31 38.56 -0.72 -0.81
N THR A 32 37.52 -0.95 0.00
CA THR A 32 36.70 0.02 0.77
C THR A 32 35.50 0.70 0.13
N SER A 33 34.40 0.57 0.89
CA SER A 33 33.17 1.35 0.92
C SER A 33 33.26 2.80 0.42
N SER A 34 32.39 3.14 -0.52
CA SER A 34 32.01 4.52 -0.84
C SER A 34 30.49 4.52 -1.09
N ASN A 35 29.71 5.08 -0.16
CA ASN A 35 29.27 6.48 -0.12
C ASN A 35 28.27 6.82 -1.23
N PHE A 36 26.99 6.72 -0.86
CA PHE A 36 25.86 7.34 -1.55
C PHE A 36 25.96 8.86 -1.41
N SER A 37 26.10 9.56 -2.53
CA SER A 37 26.12 11.03 -2.60
C SER A 37 24.73 11.55 -2.96
N TYR A 38 24.17 12.43 -2.13
CA TYR A 38 23.01 13.27 -2.46
C TYR A 38 23.47 14.55 -3.17
N PRO A 39 22.69 15.13 -4.10
CA PRO A 39 23.06 16.40 -4.73
C PRO A 39 22.82 17.58 -3.78
N THR A 40 23.89 18.33 -3.52
CA THR A 40 23.88 19.65 -2.88
C THR A 40 23.34 20.71 -3.86
N PHE A 41 22.27 21.41 -3.47
CA PHE A 41 21.89 22.68 -4.08
C PHE A 41 22.46 23.87 -3.29
N LEU A 42 22.89 24.86 -4.06
CA LEU A 42 23.81 25.92 -3.69
C LEU A 42 23.26 26.97 -2.70
N ASN A 43 24.20 27.41 -1.87
CA ASN A 43 24.21 28.52 -0.93
C ASN A 43 23.69 29.84 -1.55
N ARG A 44 22.62 30.41 -0.97
CA ARG A 44 22.21 31.80 -1.21
C ARG A 44 22.04 32.50 0.15
N SER A 45 23.03 33.34 0.48
CA SER A 45 23.04 34.48 1.41
C SER A 45 21.95 34.53 2.49
N ALA A 46 22.41 34.39 3.75
CA ALA A 46 21.65 34.60 4.96
C ALA A 46 20.94 35.96 4.98
N ARG A 47 19.61 35.95 4.83
CA ARG A 47 18.74 37.01 5.35
C ARG A 47 18.12 36.50 6.65
N SER A 48 18.27 37.31 7.69
CA SER A 48 17.65 37.16 9.01
C SER A 48 16.22 36.64 8.88
N CYS A 49 15.97 35.44 9.41
CA CYS A 49 14.62 34.92 9.58
C CYS A 49 13.96 35.79 10.66
N ARG A 50 13.00 36.62 10.25
CA ARG A 50 11.97 37.09 11.19
C ARG A 50 11.24 35.83 11.69
N PRO A 51 10.77 35.79 12.95
CA PRO A 51 9.85 34.74 13.35
C PRO A 51 8.62 34.88 12.44
N ASP A 52 8.44 33.89 11.56
CA ASP A 52 7.23 33.75 10.78
C ASP A 52 6.05 33.60 11.75
N PRO A 53 4.85 34.11 11.39
CA PRO A 53 3.66 33.87 12.18
C PRO A 53 3.44 32.36 12.30
N GLU A 54 3.04 31.96 13.51
CA GLU A 54 2.62 30.62 13.90
C GLU A 54 2.05 29.81 12.72
N PRO A 55 2.48 28.55 12.51
CA PRO A 55 1.88 27.71 11.50
C PRO A 55 0.37 27.64 11.77
N PRO A 56 -0.49 27.77 10.74
CA PRO A 56 -1.93 27.66 10.94
C PRO A 56 -2.19 26.34 11.65
N ASP A 57 -3.03 26.43 12.67
CA ASP A 57 -3.38 25.39 13.62
C ASP A 57 -3.32 24.00 12.99
N ILE A 58 -2.62 23.12 13.69
CA ILE A 58 -2.82 21.67 13.77
C ILE A 58 -4.07 21.31 12.97
N CYS A 59 -3.93 20.62 11.83
CA CYS A 59 -5.09 20.10 11.10
C CYS A 59 -5.97 19.36 12.12
N GLU A 60 -7.00 20.04 12.60
CA GLU A 60 -7.95 19.49 13.53
C GLU A 60 -8.70 18.51 12.64
N TYR A 61 -8.26 17.25 12.67
CA TYR A 61 -8.91 16.16 11.97
C TYR A 61 -10.34 16.20 12.45
N THR A 62 -11.22 16.78 11.62
CA THR A 62 -12.65 16.82 11.94
C THR A 62 -13.03 15.37 12.17
N PRO A 63 -13.52 15.01 13.36
CA PRO A 63 -13.84 13.62 13.66
C PRO A 63 -14.79 13.13 12.57
N CYS A 64 -14.47 11.99 11.98
CA CYS A 64 -15.33 11.31 11.00
C CYS A 64 -16.76 11.05 11.52
N ALA A 65 -17.01 11.23 12.82
CA ALA A 65 -18.33 11.41 13.38
C ALA A 65 -18.93 12.75 12.91
N GLY A 66 -19.36 12.79 11.65
CA GLY A 66 -20.33 13.79 11.23
C GLY A 66 -21.60 13.67 12.09
N PRO A 67 -22.37 14.77 12.26
CA PRO A 67 -23.67 14.71 12.92
C PRO A 67 -24.58 13.67 12.25
N ALA A 68 -25.59 13.16 12.96
CA ALA A 68 -26.54 12.20 12.39
C ALA A 68 -27.08 12.69 11.03
N PRO A 69 -27.24 11.80 10.02
CA PRO A 69 -27.70 12.22 8.70
C PRO A 69 -29.04 12.93 8.82
N PRO A 70 -29.24 14.07 8.13
CA PRO A 70 -30.52 14.76 8.16
C PRO A 70 -31.61 13.86 7.56
N PRO A 71 -32.85 13.85 8.12
CA PRO A 71 -33.94 13.06 7.56
C PRO A 71 -34.24 13.47 6.12
N PRO A 72 -34.61 12.52 5.23
CA PRO A 72 -34.93 12.83 3.83
C PRO A 72 -36.30 13.51 3.76
N SER A 73 -36.34 14.83 3.94
CA SER A 73 -37.57 15.61 3.81
C SER A 73 -37.28 16.92 3.08
N HIS A 74 -37.69 16.99 1.81
CA HIS A 74 -37.65 18.15 0.90
C HIS A 74 -36.29 18.52 0.28
N ALA A 75 -36.34 19.22 -0.87
CA ALA A 75 -35.19 19.49 -1.74
C ALA A 75 -33.98 20.18 -1.07
N SER A 76 -34.19 20.96 -0.01
CA SER A 76 -33.13 21.57 0.80
C SER A 76 -32.34 20.53 1.63
N THR A 77 -32.95 19.41 2.02
CA THR A 77 -32.26 18.31 2.72
C THR A 77 -31.42 17.45 1.79
N ILE A 78 -31.71 17.41 0.48
CA ILE A 78 -30.89 16.65 -0.49
C ILE A 78 -29.49 17.27 -0.59
N PHE A 79 -29.39 18.61 -0.62
CA PHE A 79 -28.09 19.29 -0.63
C PHE A 79 -27.33 19.06 0.68
N SER A 80 -27.98 19.16 1.83
CA SER A 80 -27.37 18.88 3.13
C SER A 80 -26.95 17.42 3.29
N PHE A 81 -27.75 16.49 2.80
CA PHE A 81 -27.43 15.05 2.80
C PHE A 81 -26.25 14.74 1.87
N PHE A 82 -26.23 15.32 0.67
CA PHE A 82 -25.12 15.16 -0.26
C PHE A 82 -23.82 15.78 0.27
N SER A 83 -23.89 16.99 0.83
CA SER A 83 -22.74 17.64 1.48
C SER A 83 -22.21 16.80 2.64
N TRP A 84 -23.09 16.26 3.48
CA TRP A 84 -22.72 15.37 4.59
C TRP A 84 -22.04 14.09 4.11
N ILE A 85 -22.55 13.48 3.03
CA ILE A 85 -21.90 12.32 2.38
C ILE A 85 -20.48 12.69 1.94
N MET A 86 -20.31 13.85 1.30
CA MET A 86 -19.00 14.28 0.80
C MET A 86 -18.01 14.57 1.94
N ASP A 87 -18.47 15.17 3.04
CA ASP A 87 -17.64 15.36 4.23
C ASP A 87 -17.22 14.02 4.85
N MET A 88 -18.12 13.02 4.91
CA MET A 88 -17.76 11.68 5.36
C MET A 88 -16.76 10.97 4.42
N LEU A 89 -16.83 11.20 3.10
CA LEU A 89 -15.86 10.64 2.17
C LEU A 89 -14.47 11.27 2.33
N ASN A 90 -14.38 12.52 2.79
CA ASN A 90 -13.14 13.26 3.06
C ASN A 90 -12.38 12.82 4.33
N CYS A 91 -12.83 11.76 4.99
CA CYS A 91 -12.14 11.17 6.14
C CYS A 91 -10.72 10.69 5.83
N ALA A 92 -9.87 10.69 6.86
CA ALA A 92 -8.53 10.09 6.80
C ALA A 92 -8.57 8.67 6.19
N PRO A 93 -7.51 8.22 5.49
CA PRO A 93 -7.47 6.90 4.86
C PRO A 93 -7.61 5.78 5.89
N CYS A 94 -8.74 5.08 5.87
CA CYS A 94 -9.09 4.04 6.83
C CYS A 94 -9.68 2.81 6.12
N PHE A 95 -9.64 1.68 6.83
CA PHE A 95 -10.33 0.43 6.49
C PHE A 95 -11.49 0.22 7.46
N SER A 96 -12.50 -0.55 7.03
CA SER A 96 -13.54 -1.01 7.94
C SER A 96 -13.03 -2.12 8.86
N ALA A 97 -13.64 -2.24 10.05
CA ALA A 97 -13.24 -3.17 11.10
C ALA A 97 -13.14 -4.65 10.65
N ASP A 98 -13.98 -5.07 9.72
CA ASP A 98 -14.14 -6.45 9.24
C ASP A 98 -13.19 -6.88 8.12
N GLY A 99 -12.33 -5.98 7.61
CA GLY A 99 -11.28 -6.37 6.66
C GLY A 99 -10.36 -7.45 7.24
N LEU A 100 -9.97 -8.43 6.43
CA LEU A 100 -9.11 -9.54 6.83
C LEU A 100 -7.69 -9.36 6.31
N VAL A 101 -6.72 -9.54 7.21
CA VAL A 101 -5.30 -9.43 6.92
C VAL A 101 -4.62 -10.75 7.28
N GLN A 102 -3.77 -11.26 6.39
CA GLN A 102 -3.05 -12.49 6.65
C GLN A 102 -1.80 -12.23 7.50
N ILE A 103 -1.65 -13.04 8.55
CA ILE A 103 -0.49 -13.05 9.44
C ILE A 103 0.60 -13.93 8.84
N ALA A 104 1.78 -13.37 8.64
CA ALA A 104 2.86 -13.97 7.84
C ALA A 104 3.33 -15.33 8.40
N PHE A 105 3.52 -15.43 9.72
CA PHE A 105 4.13 -16.62 10.34
C PHE A 105 3.14 -17.76 10.63
N SER A 106 1.89 -17.44 10.96
CA SER A 106 0.88 -18.46 11.26
C SER A 106 0.06 -18.87 10.04
N GLY A 107 0.09 -18.08 8.96
CA GLY A 107 -0.77 -18.23 7.79
C GLY A 107 -2.25 -17.93 8.06
N GLY A 108 -2.63 -17.68 9.31
CA GLY A 108 -3.99 -17.32 9.71
C GLY A 108 -4.36 -15.90 9.33
N PHE A 109 -5.63 -15.54 9.57
CA PHE A 109 -6.14 -14.20 9.30
C PHE A 109 -6.56 -13.52 10.60
N LYS A 110 -6.35 -12.21 10.66
CA LYS A 110 -6.95 -11.33 11.67
C LYS A 110 -7.86 -10.32 10.99
N ARG A 111 -8.90 -9.91 11.71
CA ARG A 111 -9.66 -8.72 11.33
C ARG A 111 -8.82 -7.46 11.58
N ILE A 112 -9.09 -6.40 10.83
CA ILE A 112 -8.42 -5.10 10.98
C ILE A 112 -8.55 -4.59 12.42
N ASP A 113 -9.72 -4.74 13.05
CA ASP A 113 -9.96 -4.33 14.44
C ASP A 113 -9.23 -5.19 15.49
N GLN A 114 -8.64 -6.31 15.07
CA GLN A 114 -7.85 -7.21 15.91
C GLN A 114 -6.35 -7.05 15.70
N LEU A 115 -5.92 -6.25 14.71
CA LEU A 115 -4.52 -5.96 14.47
C LEU A 115 -3.92 -5.15 15.60
N LYS A 116 -2.65 -5.44 15.90
CA LYS A 116 -1.88 -4.73 16.93
C LYS A 116 -0.51 -4.36 16.39
N SER A 117 0.10 -3.32 16.97
CA SER A 117 1.52 -3.05 16.77
C SER A 117 2.35 -4.31 17.06
N GLY A 118 3.33 -4.58 16.21
CA GLY A 118 4.17 -5.78 16.28
C GLY A 118 3.58 -7.01 15.58
N ASP A 119 2.33 -6.97 15.09
CA ASP A 119 1.83 -8.03 14.21
C ASP A 119 2.60 -8.01 12.88
N HIS A 120 3.03 -9.19 12.43
CA HIS A 120 3.71 -9.37 11.14
C HIS A 120 2.73 -9.88 10.10
N VAL A 121 2.54 -9.11 9.03
CA VAL A 121 1.52 -9.32 8.00
C VAL A 121 2.15 -9.47 6.62
N LEU A 122 1.39 -10.00 5.67
CA LEU A 122 1.80 -10.00 4.27
C LEU A 122 1.45 -8.68 3.60
N VAL A 123 2.42 -8.14 2.86
CA VAL A 123 2.29 -6.88 2.13
C VAL A 123 2.83 -7.04 0.72
N THR A 124 2.54 -6.08 -0.15
CA THR A 124 3.10 -6.02 -1.51
C THR A 124 4.20 -4.99 -1.61
N THR A 125 5.33 -5.33 -2.23
CA THR A 125 6.45 -4.42 -2.43
C THR A 125 6.97 -4.47 -3.87
N GLY A 126 7.87 -3.54 -4.18
CA GLY A 126 8.48 -3.37 -5.49
C GLY A 126 7.77 -2.35 -6.39
N THR A 127 8.50 -1.87 -7.38
CA THR A 127 7.99 -1.05 -8.47
C THR A 127 8.42 -1.71 -9.78
N PRO A 128 7.56 -2.50 -10.43
CA PRO A 128 6.11 -2.71 -10.17
C PRO A 128 5.82 -3.60 -8.94
N LEU A 129 4.59 -3.55 -8.41
CA LEU A 129 4.11 -4.31 -7.24
C LEU A 129 4.01 -5.81 -7.54
N ASN A 130 5.15 -6.50 -7.53
CA ASN A 130 5.25 -7.90 -7.96
C ASN A 130 5.77 -8.85 -6.88
N GLN A 131 6.10 -8.35 -5.68
CA GLN A 131 6.60 -9.14 -4.58
C GLN A 131 5.63 -9.13 -3.40
N ILE A 132 5.52 -10.27 -2.73
CA ILE A 132 4.84 -10.40 -1.43
C ILE A 132 5.92 -10.62 -0.39
N VAL A 133 5.98 -9.74 0.60
CA VAL A 133 6.93 -9.80 1.71
C VAL A 133 6.21 -9.74 3.04
N GLU A 134 6.91 -10.11 4.09
CA GLU A 134 6.47 -9.89 5.46
C GLU A 134 6.79 -8.46 5.88
N SER A 135 5.86 -7.80 6.58
CA SER A 135 6.07 -6.48 7.17
C SER A 135 5.39 -6.37 8.53
N GLU A 136 6.01 -5.62 9.44
CA GLU A 136 5.47 -5.35 10.77
C GLU A 136 4.46 -4.19 10.72
N ILE A 137 3.32 -4.37 11.40
CA ILE A 137 2.40 -3.29 11.77
C ILE A 137 3.10 -2.44 12.83
N MET A 138 3.48 -1.21 12.49
CA MET A 138 4.15 -0.31 13.41
C MET A 138 3.15 0.33 14.38
N MET A 139 2.02 0.80 13.88
CA MET A 139 0.97 1.43 14.71
C MET A 139 -0.40 1.43 14.03
N ILE A 140 -1.44 1.66 14.84
CA ILE A 140 -2.77 2.03 14.36
C ILE A 140 -2.90 3.54 14.51
N SER A 141 -2.77 4.26 13.40
CA SER A 141 -2.62 5.74 13.39
C SER A 141 -3.93 6.50 13.63
N HIS A 142 -5.05 5.88 13.28
CA HIS A 142 -6.37 6.49 13.43
C HIS A 142 -7.38 5.35 13.62
N SER A 143 -8.20 5.42 14.66
CA SER A 143 -9.27 4.43 14.86
C SER A 143 -10.37 4.94 15.76
N SER A 144 -11.60 4.54 15.47
CA SER A 144 -12.70 4.62 16.41
C SER A 144 -13.66 3.46 16.21
N PRO A 145 -13.81 2.52 17.18
CA PRO A 145 -14.66 1.34 17.05
C PRO A 145 -16.16 1.69 17.04
N ASP A 146 -16.55 2.72 17.78
CA ASP A 146 -17.95 3.04 18.08
C ASP A 146 -18.54 4.13 17.17
N ILE A 147 -17.76 4.59 16.18
CA ILE A 147 -18.20 5.60 15.21
C ILE A 147 -18.56 4.90 13.90
N ALA A 148 -19.75 5.21 13.38
CA ALA A 148 -20.16 4.85 12.04
C ALA A 148 -19.43 5.72 11.01
N ALA A 149 -18.92 5.11 9.95
CA ALA A 149 -18.30 5.82 8.84
C ALA A 149 -18.81 5.29 7.50
N LEU A 150 -18.77 6.14 6.47
CA LEU A 150 -19.10 5.75 5.11
C LEU A 150 -17.89 5.09 4.44
N PHE A 151 -18.12 3.92 3.84
CA PHE A 151 -17.11 3.18 3.10
C PHE A 151 -17.54 2.96 1.66
N ILE A 152 -16.57 3.02 0.76
CA ILE A 152 -16.68 2.54 -0.62
C ILE A 152 -16.35 1.06 -0.60
N ILE A 153 -17.30 0.26 -1.08
CA ILE A 153 -17.15 -1.17 -1.25
C ILE A 153 -16.77 -1.44 -2.70
N ILE A 154 -15.54 -1.89 -2.90
CA ILE A 154 -15.02 -2.31 -4.20
C ILE A 154 -15.11 -3.82 -4.26
N GLU A 155 -15.77 -4.33 -5.29
CA GLU A 155 -15.87 -5.76 -5.57
C GLU A 155 -15.22 -6.07 -6.91
N THR A 156 -14.37 -7.10 -6.95
CA THR A 156 -13.64 -7.52 -8.14
C THR A 156 -14.39 -8.61 -8.93
N GLU A 157 -13.95 -8.90 -10.15
CA GLU A 157 -14.49 -10.00 -10.96
C GLU A 157 -14.29 -11.39 -10.30
N THR A 158 -13.20 -11.59 -9.54
CA THR A 158 -12.89 -12.84 -8.84
C THR A 158 -13.51 -12.94 -7.44
N GLY A 159 -14.20 -11.89 -6.98
CA GLY A 159 -15.05 -11.93 -5.77
C GLY A 159 -14.43 -11.35 -4.51
N GLU A 160 -13.21 -10.83 -4.57
CA GLU A 160 -12.65 -10.01 -3.49
C GLU A 160 -13.52 -8.78 -3.24
N LYS A 161 -13.68 -8.42 -1.97
CA LYS A 161 -14.45 -7.26 -1.52
C LYS A 161 -13.63 -6.48 -0.53
N ILE A 162 -13.43 -5.20 -0.75
CA ILE A 162 -12.74 -4.32 0.18
C ILE A 162 -13.59 -3.10 0.49
N SER A 163 -13.52 -2.62 1.74
CA SER A 163 -14.28 -1.48 2.25
C SER A 163 -13.31 -0.40 2.73
N LEU A 164 -13.31 0.76 2.08
CA LEU A 164 -12.33 1.82 2.30
C LEU A 164 -13.00 3.18 2.43
N SER A 165 -12.43 4.11 3.20
CA SER A 165 -12.85 5.51 3.13
C SER A 165 -12.51 6.10 1.75
N GLY A 166 -13.20 7.17 1.36
CA GLY A 166 -13.04 7.79 0.02
C GLY A 166 -11.60 8.17 -0.30
N ARG A 167 -10.88 8.70 0.69
CA ARG A 167 -9.48 9.16 0.58
C ARG A 167 -8.42 8.05 0.70
N HIS A 168 -8.81 6.78 0.74
CA HIS A 168 -7.85 5.68 0.78
C HIS A 168 -7.13 5.54 -0.57
N LEU A 169 -5.79 5.46 -0.58
CA LEU A 169 -5.03 5.29 -1.82
C LEU A 169 -4.97 3.82 -2.24
N ILE A 170 -5.32 3.56 -3.49
CA ILE A 170 -5.33 2.22 -4.07
C ILE A 170 -4.38 2.20 -5.28
N PRO A 171 -3.43 1.25 -5.33
CA PRO A 171 -2.69 1.00 -6.55
C PRO A 171 -3.62 0.37 -7.59
N ILE A 172 -3.68 0.98 -8.76
CA ILE A 172 -4.44 0.50 -9.91
C ILE A 172 -3.55 0.39 -11.14
N SER A 173 -4.01 -0.41 -12.10
CA SER A 173 -3.50 -0.43 -13.46
C SER A 173 -4.64 -0.21 -14.45
N SER A 174 -4.34 0.46 -15.56
CA SER A 174 -5.25 0.58 -16.71
C SER A 174 -5.16 -0.63 -17.66
N SER A 175 -4.23 -1.56 -17.40
CA SER A 175 -4.01 -2.77 -18.17
C SER A 175 -4.02 -4.01 -17.24
N ARG A 176 -3.99 -5.21 -17.83
CA ARG A 176 -3.84 -6.47 -17.07
C ARG A 176 -2.37 -6.87 -16.85
N ASP A 177 -1.42 -6.00 -17.20
CA ASP A 177 0.01 -6.29 -17.05
C ASP A 177 0.52 -5.91 -15.66
N VAL A 178 0.84 -6.92 -14.86
CA VAL A 178 1.38 -6.77 -13.49
C VAL A 178 2.75 -6.06 -13.49
N GLN A 179 3.46 -6.05 -14.63
CA GLN A 179 4.74 -5.34 -14.75
C GLN A 179 4.56 -3.82 -14.97
N THR A 180 3.32 -3.35 -15.18
CA THR A 180 3.02 -1.92 -15.28
C THR A 180 3.24 -1.24 -13.92
N VAL A 181 3.90 -0.08 -13.92
CA VAL A 181 4.03 0.77 -12.73
C VAL A 181 2.64 1.22 -12.29
N PRO A 182 2.23 0.96 -11.03
CA PRO A 182 0.89 1.29 -10.58
C PRO A 182 0.66 2.80 -10.58
N SER A 183 -0.56 3.21 -10.94
CA SER A 183 -1.07 4.53 -10.59
C SER A 183 -1.75 4.46 -9.23
N PHE A 184 -1.57 5.48 -8.40
CA PHE A 184 -2.24 5.56 -7.09
C PHE A 184 -3.38 6.56 -7.18
N ILE A 185 -4.60 6.08 -6.94
CA ILE A 185 -5.79 6.92 -6.94
C ILE A 185 -6.56 6.77 -5.63
N TYR A 186 -7.37 7.77 -5.29
CA TYR A 186 -8.30 7.66 -4.16
C TYR A 186 -9.41 6.65 -4.47
N ALA A 187 -9.89 5.94 -3.45
CA ALA A 187 -10.96 4.97 -3.56
C ALA A 187 -12.23 5.57 -4.18
N GLU A 188 -12.52 6.85 -3.90
CA GLU A 188 -13.65 7.60 -4.50
C GLU A 188 -13.55 7.83 -6.00
N HIS A 189 -12.36 7.69 -6.58
CA HIS A 189 -12.12 7.84 -8.02
C HIS A 189 -11.99 6.50 -8.75
N VAL A 190 -12.08 5.37 -8.04
CA VAL A 190 -12.03 4.05 -8.67
C VAL A 190 -13.25 3.85 -9.54
N THR A 191 -13.04 3.24 -10.70
CA THR A 191 -14.08 2.91 -11.68
C THR A 191 -14.05 1.43 -12.01
N THR A 192 -15.10 0.93 -12.68
CA THR A 192 -15.14 -0.45 -13.19
C THR A 192 -14.18 -0.69 -14.37
N ASN A 193 -13.47 0.32 -14.86
CA ASN A 193 -12.45 0.16 -15.89
C ASN A 193 -11.07 -0.12 -15.32
N ASP A 194 -10.90 0.06 -14.01
CA ASP A 194 -9.62 -0.12 -13.33
C ASP A 194 -9.37 -1.58 -12.95
N TYR A 195 -8.09 -1.93 -12.86
CA TYR A 195 -7.62 -3.20 -12.33
C TYR A 195 -6.93 -2.97 -11.00
N VAL A 196 -7.31 -3.75 -9.98
CA VAL A 196 -6.67 -3.73 -8.66
C VAL A 196 -5.70 -4.90 -8.52
N TYR A 197 -4.62 -4.67 -7.79
CA TYR A 197 -3.64 -5.71 -7.48
C TYR A 197 -4.17 -6.60 -6.36
N ILE A 198 -4.23 -7.90 -6.60
CA ILE A 198 -4.62 -8.89 -5.60
C ILE A 198 -3.51 -9.91 -5.36
N ARG A 199 -3.46 -10.44 -4.15
CA ARG A 199 -2.76 -11.70 -3.87
C ARG A 199 -3.61 -12.86 -4.35
N SER A 200 -3.12 -13.57 -5.36
CA SER A 200 -3.79 -14.71 -5.95
C SER A 200 -3.06 -16.01 -5.60
N THR A 201 -3.81 -16.94 -5.00
CA THR A 201 -3.32 -18.29 -4.73
C THR A 201 -3.16 -19.11 -6.01
N ALA A 202 -3.91 -18.80 -7.07
CA ALA A 202 -3.85 -19.53 -8.34
C ALA A 202 -2.50 -19.38 -9.06
N VAL A 203 -1.89 -18.20 -8.98
CA VAL A 203 -0.55 -17.92 -9.54
C VAL A 203 0.54 -17.86 -8.47
N ASN A 204 0.19 -18.16 -7.22
CA ASN A 204 1.05 -18.05 -6.04
C ASN A 204 1.83 -16.70 -6.01
N GLY A 205 1.11 -15.59 -6.19
CA GLY A 205 1.73 -14.29 -6.40
C GLY A 205 0.71 -13.15 -6.52
N ILE A 206 1.08 -12.12 -7.26
CA ILE A 206 0.22 -10.95 -7.52
C ILE A 206 -0.45 -11.09 -8.88
N ALA A 207 -1.74 -10.76 -8.93
CA ALA A 207 -2.54 -10.69 -10.15
C ALA A 207 -3.30 -9.36 -10.21
N LEU A 208 -3.65 -8.93 -11.43
CA LEU A 208 -4.53 -7.79 -11.66
C LEU A 208 -5.94 -8.28 -11.96
N VAL A 209 -6.92 -7.80 -11.21
CA VAL A 209 -8.32 -8.15 -11.41
C VAL A 209 -9.15 -6.90 -11.60
N LYS A 210 -10.05 -6.95 -12.58
CA LYS A 210 -10.92 -5.84 -12.91
C LYS A 210 -11.92 -5.57 -11.79
N VAL A 211 -12.19 -4.30 -11.54
CA VAL A 211 -13.28 -3.89 -10.66
C VAL A 211 -14.61 -4.23 -11.33
N ARG A 212 -15.45 -5.00 -10.64
CA ARG A 212 -16.78 -5.41 -11.09
C ARG A 212 -17.84 -4.42 -10.69
N SER A 213 -17.83 -3.98 -9.43
CA SER A 213 -18.83 -3.05 -8.92
C SER A 213 -18.30 -2.19 -7.78
N LEU A 214 -18.94 -1.03 -7.63
CA LEU A 214 -18.69 -0.04 -6.60
C LEU A 214 -20.03 0.31 -5.95
N ARG A 215 -20.05 0.35 -4.62
CA ARG A 215 -21.19 0.89 -3.86
C ARG A 215 -20.69 1.56 -2.59
N THR A 216 -21.57 2.32 -1.94
CA THR A 216 -21.28 2.89 -0.63
C THR A 216 -22.07 2.18 0.45
N GLU A 217 -21.48 2.06 1.64
CA GLU A 217 -22.09 1.40 2.79
C GLU A 217 -21.60 2.06 4.09
N VAL A 218 -22.51 2.36 5.01
CA VAL A 218 -22.13 2.85 6.34
C VAL A 218 -21.82 1.65 7.23
N LYS A 219 -20.62 1.63 7.82
CA LYS A 219 -20.18 0.54 8.70
C LYS A 219 -19.67 1.11 10.02
N MET A 220 -19.84 0.35 11.10
CA MET A 220 -19.30 0.69 12.41
C MET A 220 -17.79 0.39 12.44
N GLY A 221 -17.02 1.32 12.99
CA GLY A 221 -15.61 1.11 13.23
C GLY A 221 -14.73 1.42 12.02
N PHE A 222 -13.77 2.32 12.20
CA PHE A 222 -12.71 2.57 11.23
C PHE A 222 -11.33 2.45 11.88
N TYR A 223 -10.34 2.04 11.10
CA TYR A 223 -8.96 1.82 11.55
C TYR A 223 -7.97 2.13 10.44
N SER A 224 -6.78 2.61 10.80
CA SER A 224 -5.70 2.94 9.86
C SER A 224 -4.36 2.35 10.34
N PRO A 225 -4.15 1.03 10.17
CA PRO A 225 -2.87 0.38 10.43
C PRO A 225 -1.81 0.89 9.46
N ILE A 226 -0.60 1.10 9.97
CA ILE A 226 0.58 1.46 9.19
C ILE A 226 1.61 0.34 9.30
N THR A 227 2.08 -0.16 8.16
CA THR A 227 3.16 -1.15 8.06
C THR A 227 4.50 -0.46 7.80
N LYS A 228 5.62 -1.15 8.03
CA LYS A 228 6.96 -0.64 7.67
C LYS A 228 7.09 -0.30 6.18
N ASP A 229 6.50 -1.12 5.31
CA ASP A 229 6.58 -0.97 3.85
C ASP A 229 5.57 0.04 3.28
N GLY A 230 4.62 0.51 4.10
CA GLY A 230 3.59 1.45 3.67
C GLY A 230 2.53 0.85 2.74
N THR A 231 2.47 -0.48 2.63
CA THR A 231 1.42 -1.22 1.92
C THR A 231 0.82 -2.29 2.83
N ILE A 232 -0.38 -2.74 2.52
CA ILE A 232 -1.04 -3.82 3.25
C ILE A 232 -1.97 -4.59 2.33
N ILE A 233 -2.08 -5.90 2.54
CA ILE A 233 -3.05 -6.75 1.81
C ILE A 233 -4.25 -6.98 2.71
N VAL A 234 -5.43 -6.48 2.29
CA VAL A 234 -6.69 -6.64 3.01
C VAL A 234 -7.72 -7.29 2.09
N ASN A 235 -8.35 -8.38 2.53
CA ASN A 235 -9.26 -9.20 1.72
C ASN A 235 -8.63 -9.58 0.37
N ASN A 236 -7.34 -9.92 0.41
CA ASN A 236 -6.48 -10.22 -0.74
C ASN A 236 -6.19 -9.04 -1.69
N VAL A 237 -6.68 -7.83 -1.45
CA VAL A 237 -6.40 -6.64 -2.26
C VAL A 237 -5.21 -5.87 -1.68
N SER A 238 -4.25 -5.49 -2.53
CA SER A 238 -3.10 -4.65 -2.19
C SER A 238 -3.53 -3.18 -2.09
N LEU A 239 -3.16 -2.54 -0.98
CA LEU A 239 -3.61 -1.20 -0.61
C LEU A 239 -2.42 -0.39 -0.09
N PHE A 240 -2.47 0.93 -0.31
CA PHE A 240 -1.37 1.82 0.01
C PHE A 240 -1.69 2.68 1.23
N ARG A 241 -0.79 2.68 2.21
CA ARG A 241 -0.85 3.51 3.41
C ARG A 241 0.54 3.93 3.86
N PHE A 242 0.99 5.09 3.39
CA PHE A 242 2.27 5.70 3.79
C PHE A 242 2.12 6.70 4.95
N TRP A 243 3.25 7.03 5.58
CA TRP A 243 3.44 7.96 6.70
C TRP A 243 2.97 9.39 6.40
#